data_AF-A0A2T5HFZ4-F1
#
_entry.id   AF-A0A2T5HFZ4-F1
#
_cell.length_a   1.000
_cell.length_b   1.000
_cell.length_c   1.000
_cell.angle_alpha   90.00
_cell.angle_beta   90.00
_cell.angle_gamma   90.00
#
_symmetry.space_group_name_H-M   'P 1'
#
loop_
_entity.id
_entity.type
_entity.pdbx_description
1 polymer ?
#
loop_
_entity_poly.entity_id
_entity_poly.type
_entity_poly.pdbx_seq_one_letter_code
_entity_poly.pdbx_strand_id
1 'polypeptide(L)'
;MEIGEFKHLWDGSESGWALKKLIQDSWRLVFYFSSEGPNARQITLLRQFIPELMSSPLSKVHNQLKGKPCYRTREDYGSSDGYRLRRQAEALGLKVSSEVASNVSYMPVRNELVVTIIEDQALARAVVLRMIEAGVPVLETYVD
;
A
#
# COMPACT_ATOMS: atom_id res chain seq x y z
N MET A 1 16.74 14.13 -12.92
CA MET A 1 17.61 12.95 -12.87
C MET A 1 17.23 12.04 -14.00
N GLU A 2 18.21 11.53 -14.73
CA GLU A 2 18.00 10.61 -15.84
C GLU A 2 18.48 9.20 -15.48
N ILE A 3 17.98 8.18 -16.18
CA ILE A 3 18.37 6.79 -15.93
C ILE A 3 19.89 6.59 -16.06
N GLY A 4 20.56 7.32 -16.95
CA GLY A 4 22.00 7.21 -17.18
C GLY A 4 22.88 7.53 -15.95
N GLU A 5 22.38 8.35 -15.02
CA GLU A 5 23.09 8.70 -13.77
C GLU A 5 23.28 7.47 -12.86
N PHE A 6 22.44 6.44 -13.03
CA PHE A 6 22.45 5.22 -12.22
C PHE A 6 23.15 4.04 -12.89
N LYS A 7 23.83 4.26 -14.03
CA LYS A 7 24.42 3.17 -14.82
C LYS A 7 25.37 2.27 -14.03
N HIS A 8 26.06 2.83 -13.05
CA HIS A 8 26.96 2.12 -12.13
C HIS A 8 26.30 0.97 -11.37
N LEU A 9 24.97 0.97 -11.24
CA LEU A 9 24.21 -0.09 -10.58
C LEU A 9 24.13 -1.39 -11.40
N TRP A 10 24.38 -1.36 -12.71
CA TRP A 10 24.20 -2.53 -13.58
C TRP A 10 25.26 -2.74 -14.67
N ASP A 11 26.18 -1.80 -14.87
CA ASP A 11 27.23 -1.93 -15.90
C ASP A 11 28.52 -2.59 -15.42
N GLY A 12 28.57 -2.98 -14.14
CA GLY A 12 29.72 -3.65 -13.53
C GLY A 12 30.88 -2.72 -13.16
N SER A 13 30.75 -1.40 -13.34
CA SER A 13 31.75 -0.43 -12.87
C SER A 13 31.89 -0.43 -11.36
N GLU A 14 30.81 -0.75 -10.64
CA GLU A 14 30.81 -1.00 -9.22
C GLU A 14 30.35 -2.44 -8.93
N SER A 15 31.14 -3.18 -8.15
CA SER A 15 30.79 -4.53 -7.73
C SER A 15 29.88 -4.53 -6.50
N GLY A 16 29.15 -5.63 -6.33
CA GLY A 16 28.34 -5.91 -5.14
C GLY A 16 26.89 -5.43 -5.23
N TRP A 17 26.45 -4.90 -6.36
CA TRP A 17 25.05 -4.52 -6.59
C TRP A 17 24.15 -5.74 -6.74
N ALA A 18 23.00 -5.69 -6.09
CA ALA A 18 21.91 -6.64 -6.17
C ALA A 18 20.57 -5.89 -6.06
N LEU A 19 19.48 -6.58 -6.38
CA LEU A 19 18.11 -6.11 -6.14
C LEU A 19 17.51 -6.87 -4.96
N LYS A 20 17.20 -6.17 -3.88
CA LYS A 20 16.43 -6.75 -2.78
C LYS A 20 14.95 -6.76 -3.14
N LYS A 21 14.33 -7.94 -3.21
CA LYS A 21 12.89 -8.11 -3.42
C LYS A 21 12.15 -7.86 -2.11
N LEU A 22 11.22 -6.90 -2.15
CA LEU A 22 10.37 -6.53 -1.04
C LEU A 22 8.94 -6.89 -1.39
N ILE A 23 8.33 -7.75 -0.57
CA ILE A 23 6.93 -8.12 -0.67
C ILE A 23 6.19 -7.33 0.41
N GLN A 24 5.22 -6.53 0.01
CA GLN A 24 4.41 -5.72 0.90
C GLN A 24 2.94 -5.97 0.63
N ASP A 25 2.23 -6.40 1.66
CA ASP A 25 0.79 -6.54 1.58
C ASP A 25 0.10 -5.20 1.83
N SER A 26 -0.77 -4.86 0.90
CA SER A 26 -1.61 -3.68 0.91
C SER A 26 -3.03 -4.08 1.24
N TRP A 27 -3.57 -3.51 2.31
CA TRP A 27 -4.90 -3.84 2.83
C TRP A 27 -5.88 -2.72 2.53
N ARG A 28 -7.04 -3.06 1.96
CA ARG A 28 -8.20 -2.16 1.90
C ARG A 28 -9.33 -2.73 2.74
N LEU A 29 -10.02 -1.85 3.45
CA LEU A 29 -11.18 -2.26 4.24
C LEU A 29 -12.46 -2.02 3.45
N VAL A 30 -13.35 -3.00 3.48
CA VAL A 30 -14.67 -2.93 2.87
C VAL A 30 -15.72 -3.06 3.95
N PHE A 31 -16.46 -1.99 4.18
CA PHE A 31 -17.56 -1.92 5.13
C PHE A 31 -18.87 -2.21 4.41
N TYR A 32 -19.68 -3.13 4.94
CA TYR A 32 -20.94 -3.55 4.34
C TYR A 32 -22.12 -3.01 5.15
N PHE A 33 -23.16 -2.60 4.43
CA PHE A 33 -24.39 -2.04 4.96
C PHE A 33 -25.61 -2.77 4.38
N SER A 34 -26.82 -2.26 4.66
CA SER A 34 -28.02 -2.69 3.95
C SER A 34 -28.05 -2.10 2.53
N SER A 35 -29.01 -2.54 1.71
CA SER A 35 -29.24 -1.98 0.36
C SER A 35 -29.54 -0.48 0.36
N GLU A 36 -30.05 0.06 1.47
CA GLU A 36 -30.34 1.49 1.63
C GLU A 36 -29.10 2.31 2.04
N GLY A 37 -28.02 1.64 2.43
CA GLY A 37 -26.78 2.25 2.88
C GLY A 37 -26.59 2.22 4.41
N PRO A 38 -25.58 2.95 4.91
CA PRO A 38 -25.28 2.95 6.34
C PRO A 38 -26.31 3.75 7.13
N ASN A 39 -26.66 3.28 8.32
CA ASN A 39 -27.46 4.06 9.26
C ASN A 39 -26.63 5.19 9.92
N ALA A 40 -27.30 6.11 10.62
CA ALA A 40 -26.65 7.27 11.25
C ALA A 40 -25.52 6.90 12.24
N ARG A 41 -25.70 5.80 12.99
CA ARG A 41 -24.67 5.28 13.90
C ARG A 41 -23.45 4.79 13.11
N GLN A 42 -23.67 4.02 12.04
CA GLN A 42 -22.60 3.54 11.17
C GLN A 42 -21.84 4.70 10.52
N ILE A 43 -22.51 5.74 10.03
CA ILE A 43 -21.86 6.92 9.46
C ILE A 43 -20.98 7.62 10.51
N THR A 44 -21.47 7.74 11.74
CA THR A 44 -20.69 8.34 12.84
C THR A 44 -19.44 7.52 13.14
N LEU A 45 -19.57 6.19 13.21
CA LEU A 45 -18.43 5.29 13.42
C LEU A 45 -17.43 5.34 12.26
N LEU A 46 -17.89 5.28 11.01
CA LEU A 46 -17.00 5.37 9.83
C LEU A 46 -16.18 6.66 9.84
N ARG A 47 -16.80 7.79 10.23
CA ARG A 47 -16.08 9.07 10.38
C ARG A 47 -15.10 9.11 11.55
N GLN A 48 -15.21 8.23 12.54
CA GLN A 48 -14.23 8.15 13.63
C GLN A 48 -13.05 7.23 13.26
N PHE A 49 -13.29 6.24 12.40
CA PHE A 49 -12.32 5.19 12.08
C PHE A 49 -11.56 5.39 10.78
N ILE A 50 -12.17 6.02 9.78
CA ILE A 50 -11.60 6.11 8.44
C ILE A 50 -11.06 7.53 8.22
N PRO A 51 -9.73 7.72 8.14
CA PRO A 51 -9.11 9.04 8.03
C PRO A 51 -9.71 9.92 6.93
N GLU A 52 -9.96 9.35 5.75
CA GLU A 52 -10.50 10.07 4.60
C GLU A 52 -11.95 10.58 4.79
N LEU A 53 -12.67 10.07 5.80
CA LEU A 53 -14.03 10.50 6.15
C LEU A 53 -14.07 11.43 7.37
N MET A 54 -13.01 11.48 8.18
CA MET A 54 -12.97 12.25 9.44
C MET A 54 -13.27 13.73 9.21
N SER A 55 -12.61 14.33 8.22
CA SER A 55 -12.71 15.76 7.90
C SER A 55 -13.99 16.14 7.14
N SER A 56 -14.75 15.17 6.63
CA SER A 56 -15.98 15.44 5.88
C SER A 56 -17.16 15.66 6.83
N PRO A 57 -18.05 16.65 6.57
CA PRO A 57 -19.29 16.82 7.33
C PRO A 57 -20.20 15.57 7.27
N LEU A 58 -20.94 15.29 8.34
CA LEU A 58 -21.86 14.13 8.42
C LEU A 58 -22.83 14.07 7.24
N SER A 59 -23.42 15.20 6.85
CA SER A 59 -24.35 15.29 5.73
C SER A 59 -23.70 14.90 4.40
N LYS A 60 -22.44 15.29 4.20
CA LYS A 60 -21.67 14.94 3.00
C LYS A 60 -21.38 13.44 2.95
N VAL A 61 -20.94 12.86 4.07
CA VAL A 61 -20.68 11.42 4.17
C VAL A 61 -21.97 10.61 3.98
N HIS A 62 -23.07 11.03 4.61
CA HIS A 62 -24.38 10.42 4.40
C HIS A 62 -24.78 10.44 2.92
N ASN A 63 -24.71 11.59 2.26
CA ASN A 63 -25.06 11.71 0.84
C ASN A 63 -24.15 10.89 -0.06
N GLN A 64 -22.86 10.76 0.28
CA GLN A 64 -21.92 9.93 -0.45
C GLN A 64 -22.23 8.43 -0.36
N LEU A 65 -22.80 7.99 0.77
CA LEU A 65 -23.02 6.57 1.08
C LEU A 65 -24.48 6.13 0.96
N LYS A 66 -25.42 7.07 0.80
CA LYS A 66 -26.84 6.78 0.64
C LYS A 66 -27.08 5.85 -0.55
N GLY A 67 -27.82 4.77 -0.31
CA GLY A 67 -28.12 3.74 -1.32
C GLY A 67 -26.92 2.88 -1.73
N LYS A 68 -25.77 2.98 -1.03
CA LYS A 68 -24.59 2.15 -1.32
C LYS A 68 -24.51 0.98 -0.35
N PRO A 69 -24.52 -0.27 -0.83
CA PRO A 69 -24.47 -1.45 0.04
C PRO A 69 -23.11 -1.67 0.69
N CYS A 70 -22.07 -0.97 0.22
CA CYS A 70 -20.75 -1.03 0.82
C CYS A 70 -19.95 0.26 0.61
N TYR A 71 -18.90 0.40 1.42
CA TYR A 71 -17.87 1.42 1.28
C TYR A 71 -16.49 0.76 1.31
N ARG A 72 -15.68 1.04 0.30
CA ARG A 72 -14.27 0.61 0.24
C ARG A 72 -13.37 1.81 0.51
N THR A 73 -12.38 1.64 1.38
CA THR A 73 -11.38 2.69 1.64
C THR A 73 -10.56 2.98 0.39
N ARG A 74 -10.18 4.24 0.17
CA ARG A 74 -9.32 4.60 -0.97
C ARG A 74 -7.85 4.37 -0.66
N GLU A 75 -7.49 4.63 0.59
CA GLU A 75 -6.15 4.42 1.09
C GLU A 75 -5.90 2.93 1.36
N ASP A 76 -4.65 2.57 1.11
CA ASP A 76 -4.07 1.28 1.40
C ASP A 76 -3.42 1.32 2.79
N TYR A 77 -3.69 0.31 3.61
CA TYR A 77 -3.10 0.14 4.92
C TYR A 77 -1.99 -0.91 4.89
N GLY A 78 -0.97 -0.73 5.71
CA GLY A 78 -0.05 -1.83 6.02
C GLY A 78 -0.79 -2.97 6.73
N SER A 79 -0.28 -4.19 6.63
CA SER A 79 -0.91 -5.41 7.16
C SER A 79 -1.31 -5.31 8.64
N SER A 80 -0.40 -4.83 9.50
CA SER A 80 -0.67 -4.65 10.93
C SER A 80 -1.80 -3.65 11.19
N ASP A 81 -1.78 -2.50 10.50
CA ASP A 81 -2.81 -1.47 10.64
C ASP A 81 -4.16 -1.91 10.08
N GLY A 82 -4.17 -2.55 8.90
CA GLY A 82 -5.37 -3.10 8.29
C GLY A 82 -6.04 -4.14 9.20
N TYR A 83 -5.24 -5.05 9.79
CA TYR A 83 -5.74 -6.04 10.74
C TYR A 83 -6.31 -5.38 12.00
N ARG A 84 -5.57 -4.42 12.60
CA ARG A 84 -5.99 -3.69 13.79
C ARG A 84 -7.30 -2.94 13.56
N LEU A 85 -7.41 -2.18 12.47
CA LEU A 85 -8.59 -1.41 12.11
C LEU A 85 -9.80 -2.30 11.85
N ARG A 86 -9.61 -3.44 11.14
CA ARG A 86 -10.67 -4.43 10.94
C ARG A 86 -11.21 -4.95 12.27
N ARG A 87 -10.33 -5.37 13.19
CA ARG A 87 -10.72 -5.88 14.51
C ARG A 87 -11.46 -4.84 15.34
N GLN A 88 -11.03 -3.59 15.31
CA GLN A 88 -11.71 -2.50 16.00
C GLN A 88 -13.10 -2.23 15.42
N ALA A 89 -13.24 -2.23 14.09
CA ALA A 89 -14.54 -2.07 13.42
C ALA A 89 -15.50 -3.23 13.75
N GLU A 90 -15.01 -4.47 13.73
CA GLU A 90 -15.79 -5.66 14.13
C GLU A 90 -16.28 -5.55 15.58
N ALA A 91 -15.40 -5.14 16.50
CA ALA A 91 -15.73 -4.97 17.92
C ALA A 91 -16.82 -3.91 18.16
N LEU A 92 -16.98 -2.96 17.24
CA LEU A 92 -18.03 -1.93 17.27
C LEU A 92 -19.33 -2.35 16.56
N GLY A 93 -19.38 -3.59 16.07
CA GLY A 93 -20.52 -4.17 15.39
C GLY A 93 -20.64 -3.77 13.91
N LEU A 94 -19.57 -3.26 13.30
CA LEU A 94 -19.54 -3.03 11.85
C LEU A 94 -19.27 -4.34 11.13
N LYS A 95 -20.00 -4.58 10.04
CA LYS A 95 -19.70 -5.67 9.11
C LYS A 95 -18.58 -5.20 8.17
N VAL A 96 -17.40 -5.77 8.29
CA VAL A 96 -16.19 -5.36 7.55
C VAL A 96 -15.46 -6.58 7.00
N SER A 97 -14.85 -6.44 5.83
CA SER A 97 -13.85 -7.38 5.29
C SER A 97 -12.58 -6.65 4.89
N SER A 98 -11.53 -7.41 4.60
CA SER A 98 -10.27 -6.92 4.05
C SER A 98 -10.05 -7.46 2.65
N GLU A 99 -9.69 -6.58 1.74
CA GLU A 99 -9.10 -6.95 0.44
C GLU A 99 -7.60 -6.78 0.57
N VAL A 100 -6.85 -7.85 0.32
CA VAL A 100 -5.39 -7.86 0.45
C VAL A 100 -4.78 -8.03 -0.94
N ALA A 101 -3.90 -7.12 -1.31
CA ALA A 101 -3.10 -7.20 -2.52
C ALA A 101 -1.62 -7.28 -2.13
N SER A 102 -0.92 -8.29 -2.62
CA SER A 102 0.53 -8.40 -2.41
C SER A 102 1.26 -7.64 -3.50
N ASN A 103 2.02 -6.62 -3.11
CA ASN A 103 2.83 -5.82 -4.00
C ASN A 103 4.29 -6.24 -3.90
N VAL A 104 4.90 -6.51 -5.05
CA VAL A 104 6.33 -6.78 -5.14
C VAL A 104 7.03 -5.53 -5.64
N SER A 105 8.05 -5.10 -4.91
CA SER A 105 8.96 -4.04 -5.30
C SER A 105 10.40 -4.51 -5.19
N TYR A 106 11.31 -3.79 -5.81
CA TYR A 106 12.73 -4.09 -5.76
C TYR A 106 13.51 -2.85 -5.39
N MET A 107 14.59 -3.05 -4.63
CA MET A 107 15.44 -1.98 -4.15
C MET A 107 16.89 -2.27 -4.48
N PRO A 108 17.62 -1.36 -5.14
CA PRO A 108 19.06 -1.52 -5.37
C PRO A 108 19.80 -1.53 -4.03
N VAL A 109 20.57 -2.58 -3.80
CA VAL A 109 21.41 -2.74 -2.60
C VAL A 109 22.82 -3.10 -3.00
N ARG A 110 23.81 -2.57 -2.29
CA ARG A 110 25.22 -2.93 -2.47
C ARG A 110 25.73 -3.66 -1.24
N ASN A 111 26.24 -4.87 -1.45
CA ASN A 111 26.76 -5.75 -0.38
C ASN A 111 25.76 -5.94 0.77
N GLU A 112 24.45 -5.88 0.51
CA GLU A 112 23.36 -5.95 1.49
C GLU A 112 23.32 -4.84 2.57
N LEU A 113 24.29 -3.91 2.56
CA LEU A 113 24.48 -2.90 3.61
C LEU A 113 24.09 -1.49 3.16
N VAL A 114 24.26 -1.18 1.87
CA VAL A 114 23.99 0.15 1.33
C VAL A 114 22.78 0.08 0.43
N VAL A 115 21.86 1.02 0.60
CA VAL A 115 20.62 1.13 -0.16
C VAL A 115 20.65 2.38 -1.01
N THR A 116 20.34 2.26 -2.30
CA THR A 116 20.11 3.44 -3.16
C THR A 116 18.63 3.73 -3.21
N ILE A 117 18.26 4.92 -2.72
CA ILE A 117 16.89 5.42 -2.76
C ILE A 117 16.79 6.40 -3.94
N ILE A 118 15.83 6.15 -4.83
CA ILE A 118 15.49 7.02 -5.94
C ILE A 118 14.08 7.55 -5.65
N GLU A 119 13.96 8.84 -5.37
CA GLU A 119 12.71 9.46 -4.91
C GLU A 119 11.64 9.50 -6.01
N ASP A 120 12.05 9.70 -7.27
CA ASP A 120 11.15 9.62 -8.41
C ASP A 120 10.76 8.16 -8.67
N GLN A 121 9.49 7.83 -8.45
CA GLN A 121 8.97 6.48 -8.55
C GLN A 121 9.06 5.91 -9.98
N ALA A 122 8.87 6.74 -11.01
CA ALA A 122 8.95 6.30 -12.41
C ALA A 122 10.41 5.99 -12.78
N LEU A 123 11.34 6.84 -12.36
CA LEU A 123 12.77 6.65 -12.53
C LEU A 123 13.27 5.41 -11.77
N ALA A 124 12.84 5.23 -10.51
CA ALA A 124 13.19 4.07 -9.70
C ALA A 124 12.78 2.76 -10.38
N ARG A 125 11.55 2.71 -10.93
CA ARG A 125 11.06 1.55 -11.69
C ARG A 125 11.89 1.30 -12.95
N ALA A 126 12.23 2.35 -13.68
CA ALA A 126 13.04 2.22 -14.90
C ALA A 126 14.46 1.71 -14.59
N VAL A 127 15.08 2.21 -13.52
CA VAL A 127 16.39 1.74 -13.04
C VAL A 127 16.34 0.28 -12.62
N VAL A 128 15.33 -0.11 -11.82
CA VAL A 128 15.13 -1.52 -11.42
C VAL A 128 14.98 -2.42 -12.64
N LEU A 129 14.13 -2.04 -13.61
CA LEU A 129 13.94 -2.82 -14.82
C LEU A 129 15.25 -3.00 -15.57
N ARG A 130 16.05 -1.93 -15.67
CA ARG A 130 17.36 -1.98 -16.32
C ARG A 130 18.36 -2.89 -15.61
N MET A 131 18.37 -2.89 -14.27
CA MET A 131 19.17 -3.81 -13.47
C MET A 131 18.76 -5.27 -13.72
N ILE A 132 17.45 -5.56 -13.77
CA ILE A 132 16.92 -6.91 -14.10
C ILE A 132 17.37 -7.33 -15.50
N GLU A 133 17.20 -6.47 -16.50
CA GLU A 133 17.61 -6.74 -17.89
C GLU A 133 19.12 -7.00 -18.02
N ALA A 134 19.93 -6.34 -17.20
CA ALA A 134 21.37 -6.52 -17.14
C ALA A 134 21.80 -7.79 -16.37
N GLY A 135 20.86 -8.54 -15.80
CA GLY A 135 21.14 -9.76 -15.05
C GLY A 135 21.68 -9.52 -13.63
N VAL A 136 21.44 -8.35 -13.05
CA VAL A 136 21.82 -8.07 -11.66
C VAL A 136 21.07 -9.05 -10.72
N PRO A 137 21.76 -9.70 -9.76
CA PRO A 137 21.14 -10.70 -8.88
C PRO A 137 19.96 -10.13 -8.09
N VAL A 138 18.91 -10.94 -7.92
CA VAL A 138 17.76 -10.62 -7.06
C VAL A 138 17.85 -11.43 -5.78
N LEU A 139 17.87 -10.75 -4.64
CA LEU A 139 17.87 -11.34 -3.31
C LEU A 139 16.42 -11.41 -2.80
N GLU A 140 15.96 -12.62 -2.46
CA GLU A 140 14.68 -12.81 -1.80
C GLU A 140 14.86 -12.70 -0.29
N THR A 141 14.19 -11.74 0.33
CA THR A 141 14.08 -11.70 1.79
C THR A 141 12.72 -12.21 2.21
N TYR A 142 12.70 -13.33 2.93
CA TYR A 142 11.59 -13.73 3.76
C TYR A 142 11.68 -12.93 5.06
N VAL A 143 10.69 -12.10 5.32
CA VAL A 143 10.51 -11.47 6.62
C VAL A 143 9.41 -12.27 7.30
N ASP A 144 9.79 -13.09 8.28
CA ASP A 144 8.85 -13.77 9.19
C ASP A 144 8.12 -12.74 10.07
#